data_AF-A0A258LIQ5-F1
#
_entry.id   AF-A0A258LIQ5-F1
#
_cell.length_a   1.000
_cell.length_b   1.000
_cell.length_c   1.000
_cell.angle_alpha   90.00
_cell.angle_beta   90.00
_cell.angle_gamma   90.00
#
_symmetry.space_group_name_H-M   'P 1'
#
loop_
_entity.id
_entity.type
_entity.pdbx_description
1 polymer ?
#
loop_
_entity_poly.entity_id
_entity_poly.type
_entity_poly.pdbx_seq_one_letter_code
_entity_poly.pdbx_strand_id
1 'polypeptide(L)'
;MTPNLIRQAAVMLSNLLTFSSPADAKLSEFFRNNRDLGTKERAFVAESVYGVLRRLRFLSTVTANAEDDPDDARKLILAYLLRIQGMSIRELEPMLNEQQV
;
A
#
# COMPACT_ATOMS: atom_id res chain seq x y z
N MET A 1 -5.97 0.52 -13.05
CA MET A 1 -5.52 -0.09 -11.79
C MET A 1 -6.71 -0.81 -11.17
N THR A 2 -6.58 -2.04 -10.66
CA THR A 2 -7.74 -2.80 -10.14
C THR A 2 -7.82 -2.72 -8.61
N PRO A 3 -9.01 -2.73 -7.99
CA PRO A 3 -9.15 -2.69 -6.53
C PRO A 3 -8.41 -3.84 -5.82
N ASN A 4 -8.27 -4.98 -6.51
CA ASN A 4 -7.49 -6.12 -6.04
C ASN A 4 -6.00 -5.77 -5.85
N LEU A 5 -5.45 -4.89 -6.67
CA LEU A 5 -4.03 -4.54 -6.63
C LEU A 5 -3.66 -3.66 -5.43
N ILE A 6 -4.53 -2.72 -5.03
CA ILE A 6 -4.36 -1.97 -3.77
C ILE A 6 -4.48 -2.92 -2.57
N ARG A 7 -5.42 -3.87 -2.60
CA ARG A 7 -5.54 -4.88 -1.54
C ARG A 7 -4.25 -5.68 -1.38
N GLN A 8 -3.66 -6.14 -2.49
CA GLN A 8 -2.39 -6.87 -2.47
C GLN A 8 -1.24 -6.02 -1.93
N ALA A 9 -1.13 -4.76 -2.35
CA ALA A 9 -0.12 -3.84 -1.82
C ALA A 9 -0.30 -3.58 -0.31
N ALA A 10 -1.54 -3.44 0.16
CA ALA A 10 -1.86 -3.27 1.57
C ALA A 10 -1.50 -4.52 2.39
N VAL A 11 -1.87 -5.73 1.94
CA VAL A 11 -1.51 -6.99 2.61
C VAL A 11 0.02 -7.14 2.70
N MET A 12 0.72 -6.85 1.60
CA MET A 12 2.17 -6.88 1.58
C MET A 12 2.77 -5.87 2.57
N LEU A 13 2.27 -4.62 2.56
CA LEU A 13 2.73 -3.58 3.48
C LEU A 13 2.46 -3.95 4.94
N SER A 14 1.30 -4.48 5.30
CA SER A 14 1.01 -4.98 6.65
C SER A 14 2.05 -6.00 7.12
N ASN A 15 2.44 -6.94 6.24
CA ASN A 15 3.49 -7.90 6.54
C ASN A 15 4.86 -7.20 6.72
N LEU A 16 5.19 -6.22 5.89
CA LEU A 16 6.46 -5.46 6.02
C LEU A 16 6.53 -4.64 7.30
N LEU A 17 5.41 -4.06 7.76
CA LEU A 17 5.33 -3.26 8.98
C LEU A 17 5.49 -4.08 10.27
N THR A 18 5.52 -5.41 10.18
CA THR A 18 5.95 -6.28 11.31
C THR A 18 7.47 -6.27 11.52
N PHE A 19 8.24 -5.75 10.55
CA PHE A 19 9.71 -5.65 10.58
C PHE A 19 10.46 -6.95 10.93
N SER A 20 9.87 -8.13 10.68
CA SER A 20 10.47 -9.41 11.05
C SER A 20 11.59 -9.91 10.11
N SER A 21 11.75 -9.32 8.93
CA SER A 21 12.75 -9.72 7.91
C SER A 21 12.98 -8.58 6.90
N PRO A 22 14.06 -8.62 6.09
CA PRO A 22 14.29 -7.67 5.02
C PRO A 22 13.10 -7.57 4.05
N ALA A 23 12.77 -6.35 3.63
CA ALA A 23 11.59 -6.09 2.82
C ALA A 23 11.67 -6.70 1.40
N ASP A 24 12.86 -6.70 0.81
CA ASP A 24 13.18 -7.33 -0.47
C ASP A 24 13.00 -8.85 -0.45
N ALA A 25 13.39 -9.52 0.65
CA ALA A 25 13.18 -10.94 0.82
C ALA A 25 11.68 -11.29 0.88
N LYS A 26 10.90 -10.54 1.68
CA LYS A 26 9.45 -10.74 1.79
C LYS A 26 8.71 -10.43 0.49
N LEU A 27 9.09 -9.37 -0.24
CA LEU A 27 8.53 -9.07 -1.57
C LEU A 27 8.85 -10.16 -2.59
N SER A 28 10.10 -10.65 -2.59
CA SER A 28 10.51 -11.73 -3.49
C SER A 28 9.70 -13.00 -3.24
N GLU A 29 9.48 -13.36 -1.97
CA GLU A 29 8.62 -14.49 -1.59
C GLU A 29 7.16 -14.28 -2.00
N PHE A 30 6.59 -13.11 -1.70
CA PHE A 30 5.24 -12.74 -2.10
C PHE A 30 5.05 -12.90 -3.62
N PHE A 31 6.00 -12.40 -4.40
CA PHE A 31 5.96 -12.51 -5.86
C PHE A 31 6.12 -13.93 -6.38
N ARG A 32 6.92 -14.78 -5.74
CA ARG A 32 7.00 -16.21 -6.09
C ARG A 32 5.69 -16.94 -5.82
N ASN A 33 5.00 -16.58 -4.75
CA ASN A 33 3.73 -17.20 -4.35
C ASN A 33 2.52 -16.69 -5.18
N ASN A 34 2.61 -15.51 -5.78
CA ASN A 34 1.57 -14.92 -6.64
C ASN A 34 2.07 -14.85 -8.10
N ARG A 35 2.10 -16.00 -8.79
CA ARG A 35 2.69 -16.13 -10.14
C ARG A 35 1.82 -15.51 -11.24
N ASP A 36 0.54 -15.36 -10.98
CA ASP A 36 -0.47 -14.71 -11.82
C ASP A 36 -0.25 -13.20 -11.97
N LEU A 37 0.48 -12.56 -11.05
CA LEU A 37 0.85 -11.15 -11.19
C LEU A 37 1.78 -10.95 -12.39
N GLY A 38 1.36 -10.11 -13.33
CA GLY A 38 2.19 -9.65 -14.43
C GLY A 38 3.21 -8.60 -13.98
N THR A 39 4.13 -8.27 -14.88
CA THR A 39 5.24 -7.32 -14.62
C THR A 39 4.75 -5.97 -14.12
N LYS A 40 3.66 -5.43 -14.68
CA LYS A 40 3.10 -4.13 -14.29
C LYS A 40 2.51 -4.16 -12.87
N GLU A 41 1.83 -5.25 -12.51
CA GLU A 41 1.25 -5.39 -11.17
C GLU A 41 2.33 -5.56 -10.10
N ARG A 42 3.37 -6.33 -10.40
CA ARG A 42 4.54 -6.47 -9.52
C ARG A 42 5.23 -5.13 -9.30
N ALA A 43 5.47 -4.38 -10.39
CA ALA A 43 6.07 -3.05 -10.31
C ALA A 43 5.24 -2.12 -9.43
N PHE A 44 3.92 -2.08 -9.64
CA PHE A 44 3.03 -1.27 -8.82
C PHE A 44 3.07 -1.65 -7.33
N VAL A 45 3.00 -2.94 -6.99
CA VAL A 45 3.06 -3.40 -5.59
C VAL A 45 4.38 -2.98 -4.96
N ALA A 46 5.51 -3.27 -5.63
CA ALA A 46 6.83 -2.92 -5.12
C ALA A 46 7.01 -1.40 -4.94
N GLU A 47 6.62 -0.61 -5.95
CA GLU A 47 6.70 0.85 -5.90
C GLU A 47 5.85 1.40 -4.76
N SER A 48 4.62 0.93 -4.60
CA SER A 48 3.71 1.40 -3.57
C SER A 48 4.24 1.09 -2.17
N VAL A 49 4.65 -0.16 -1.90
CA VAL A 49 5.11 -0.53 -0.55
C VAL A 49 6.43 0.15 -0.20
N TYR A 50 7.40 0.19 -1.11
CA TYR A 50 8.66 0.90 -0.84
C TYR A 50 8.45 2.42 -0.80
N GLY A 51 7.51 2.94 -1.58
CA GLY A 51 7.10 4.34 -1.57
C GLY A 51 6.60 4.76 -0.20
N VAL A 52 5.76 3.92 0.41
CA VAL A 52 5.30 4.08 1.80
C VAL A 52 6.44 3.95 2.79
N LEU A 53 7.23 2.87 2.75
CA LEU A 53 8.29 2.63 3.73
C LEU A 53 9.30 3.79 3.80
N ARG A 54 9.68 4.37 2.65
CA ARG A 54 10.60 5.52 2.59
C ARG A 54 10.04 6.80 3.20
N ARG A 55 8.71 6.89 3.38
CA ARG A 55 7.99 8.07 3.88
C ARG A 55 7.05 7.73 5.03
N LEU A 56 7.30 6.61 5.72
CA LEU A 56 6.37 6.02 6.66
C LEU A 56 5.96 7.02 7.74
N ARG A 57 6.92 7.72 8.34
CA ARG A 57 6.66 8.74 9.36
C ARG A 57 5.69 9.82 8.88
N PHE A 58 5.92 10.38 7.71
CA PHE A 58 5.05 11.41 7.15
C PHE A 58 3.65 10.88 6.87
N LEU A 59 3.56 9.70 6.24
CA LEU A 59 2.30 9.08 5.88
C LEU A 59 1.48 8.71 7.12
N SER A 60 2.08 8.08 8.13
CA SER A 60 1.42 7.77 9.40
C SER A 60 0.87 9.02 10.08
N THR A 61 1.62 10.14 10.07
CA THR A 61 1.13 11.40 10.66
C THR A 61 -0.09 11.96 9.94
N VAL A 62 -0.13 11.91 8.60
CA VAL A 62 -1.27 12.45 7.85
C VAL A 62 -2.48 11.50 7.79
N THR A 63 -2.30 10.22 8.14
CA THR A 63 -3.39 9.22 8.19
C THR A 63 -3.93 8.97 9.59
N ALA A 64 -3.31 9.52 10.64
CA ALA A 64 -3.79 9.40 12.01
C ALA A 64 -5.12 10.16 12.17
N ASN A 65 -6.25 9.45 12.09
CA ASN A 65 -7.60 10.04 12.13
C ASN A 65 -8.29 9.91 13.51
N ALA A 66 -7.82 9.03 14.40
CA ALA A 66 -8.26 8.91 15.79
C ALA A 66 -7.24 8.12 16.64
N GLU A 67 -7.24 8.30 17.97
CA GLU A 67 -6.35 7.57 18.90
C GLU A 67 -6.50 6.03 18.84
N ASP A 68 -7.67 5.53 18.41
CA ASP A 68 -8.00 4.11 18.32
C ASP A 68 -8.08 3.57 16.87
N ASP A 69 -7.58 4.33 15.88
CA ASP A 69 -7.58 3.90 14.49
C ASP A 69 -6.23 3.22 14.17
N PRO A 70 -6.16 1.88 14.05
CA PRO A 70 -4.90 1.21 13.77
C PRO A 70 -4.33 1.70 12.44
N ASP A 71 -3.00 1.75 12.33
CA ASP A 71 -2.28 1.99 11.08
C ASP A 71 -2.72 0.97 10.02
N ASP A 72 -3.75 1.34 9.26
CA ASP A 72 -4.27 0.52 8.19
C ASP A 72 -3.32 0.71 7.01
N ALA A 73 -2.59 -0.37 6.68
CA ALA A 73 -1.71 -0.39 5.52
C ALA A 73 -2.42 0.07 4.24
N ARG A 74 -3.74 -0.15 4.12
CA ARG A 74 -4.52 0.37 3.00
C ARG A 74 -4.59 1.89 3.02
N LYS A 75 -4.80 2.54 4.18
CA LYS A 75 -4.78 4.00 4.33
C LYS A 75 -3.42 4.58 3.97
N LEU A 76 -2.33 3.95 4.41
CA LEU A 76 -0.98 4.38 4.06
C LEU A 76 -0.71 4.29 2.55
N ILE A 77 -1.15 3.21 1.88
CA ILE A 77 -1.06 3.08 0.43
C ILE A 77 -1.86 4.17 -0.27
N LEU A 78 -3.12 4.39 0.12
CA LEU A 78 -3.96 5.44 -0.48
C LEU A 78 -3.37 6.84 -0.27
N ALA A 79 -2.86 7.14 0.94
CA ALA A 79 -2.20 8.39 1.24
C ALA A 79 -0.94 8.61 0.39
N TYR A 80 -0.15 7.56 0.15
CA TYR A 80 0.98 7.61 -0.76
C TYR A 80 0.55 7.93 -2.19
N LEU A 81 -0.47 7.25 -2.70
CA LEU A 81 -0.98 7.46 -4.06
C LEU A 81 -1.51 8.89 -4.25
N LEU A 82 -2.23 9.42 -3.26
CA LEU A 82 -2.76 10.78 -3.28
C LEU A 82 -1.68 11.85 -3.13
N ARG A 83 -0.86 11.75 -2.07
CA ARG A 83 0.03 12.85 -1.65
C ARG A 83 1.40 12.83 -2.29
N ILE A 84 1.87 11.66 -2.74
CA ILE A 84 3.22 11.49 -3.27
C ILE A 84 3.19 11.19 -4.78
N GLN A 85 2.28 10.32 -5.23
CA GLN A 85 2.11 10.03 -6.66
C GLN A 85 1.19 11.03 -7.38
N GLY A 86 0.46 11.87 -6.63
CA GLY A 86 -0.39 12.92 -7.20
C GLY A 86 -1.63 12.39 -7.92
N MET A 87 -2.09 11.17 -7.63
CA MET A 87 -3.33 10.64 -8.19
C MET A 87 -4.52 11.44 -7.69
N SER A 88 -5.48 11.69 -8.57
CA SER A 88 -6.73 12.34 -8.19
C SER A 88 -7.66 11.37 -7.45
N ILE A 89 -8.55 11.91 -6.61
CA ILE A 89 -9.59 11.11 -5.94
C ILE A 89 -10.45 10.36 -6.95
N ARG A 90 -10.76 10.99 -8.10
CA ARG A 90 -11.54 10.37 -9.18
C ARG A 90 -10.88 9.12 -9.76
N GLU A 91 -9.56 9.08 -9.83
CA GLU A 91 -8.83 7.89 -10.30
C GLU A 91 -8.83 6.77 -9.26
N LEU A 92 -8.91 7.13 -7.97
CA LEU A 92 -8.91 6.17 -6.86
C LEU A 92 -10.32 5.73 -6.46
N GLU A 93 -11.36 6.50 -6.78
CA GLU A 93 -12.77 6.26 -6.44
C GLU A 93 -13.23 4.82 -6.69
N PRO A 94 -12.89 4.15 -7.81
CA PRO A 94 -13.29 2.75 -8.04
C PRO A 94 -12.67 1.76 -7.03
N MET A 95 -11.71 2.22 -6.24
CA MET A 95 -10.88 1.43 -5.33
C MET A 95 -11.12 1.79 -3.86
N LEU A 96 -11.94 2.80 -3.57
CA LEU A 96 -12.31 3.18 -2.21
C LEU A 96 -13.44 2.29 -1.68
N ASN A 97 -13.53 2.13 -0.36
CA ASN A 97 -14.70 1.55 0.32
C ASN A 97 -15.47 2.66 1.07
N GLU A 98 -16.64 2.35 1.63
CA GLU A 98 -17.49 3.34 2.32
C GLU A 98 -16.80 4.07 3.49
N GLN A 99 -15.77 3.47 4.09
CA GLN A 99 -14.99 4.09 5.17
C GLN A 99 -13.91 5.07 4.65
N GLN A 100 -13.71 5.12 3.33
CA GLN A 100 -12.65 5.85 2.64
C GLN A 100 -13.18 6.91 1.66
N VAL A 101 -14.51 6.97 1.48
CA VAL A 101 -15.25 8.01 0.74
C VAL A 101 -15.59 9.14 1.70
#